data_AF-A0AA41QZ33-F1
#
_entry.id   AF-A0AA41QZ33-F1
#
_cell.length_a   1.000
_cell.length_b   1.000
_cell.length_c   1.000
_cell.angle_alpha   90.00
_cell.angle_beta   90.00
_cell.angle_gamma   90.00
#
_symmetry.space_group_name_H-M   'P 1'
#
loop_
_entity.id
_entity.type
_entity.pdbx_description
1 polymer ?
#
loop_
_entity_poly.entity_id
_entity_poly.type
_entity_poly.pdbx_seq_one_letter_code
_entity_poly.pdbx_strand_id
1 'polypeptide(L)'
;MSTIGAGATVRDCYHPVQWPSTNCPKVTFLPKGTAVHIICQRVGDLVYGTYGSSEVWDYVSVTVSGQTYEGLVADVNVYTGSNGLVADVCS
;
A
#
# COMPACT_ATOMS: atom_id res chain seq x y z
N MET A 1 4.13 11.09 7.12
CA MET A 1 4.23 9.61 7.29
C MET A 1 2.84 9.08 7.50
N SER A 2 2.46 8.04 6.76
CA SER A 2 1.15 7.40 6.86
C SER A 2 1.24 6.17 7.76
N THR A 3 0.11 5.67 8.26
CA THR A 3 0.10 4.47 9.14
C THR A 3 -0.92 3.45 8.69
N ILE A 4 -0.69 2.17 8.95
CA ILE A 4 -1.63 1.11 8.60
C ILE A 4 -2.85 1.10 9.55
N GLY A 5 -4.06 1.11 8.99
CA GLY A 5 -5.33 1.30 9.74
C GLY A 5 -5.87 0.07 10.47
N ALA A 6 -5.87 -1.11 9.84
CA ALA A 6 -6.36 -2.36 10.44
C ALA A 6 -5.49 -3.61 10.14
N GLY A 7 -4.34 -3.40 9.52
CA GLY A 7 -3.47 -4.45 9.00
C GLY A 7 -3.45 -4.44 7.47
N ALA A 8 -2.28 -4.63 6.87
CA ALA A 8 -2.11 -4.53 5.43
C ALA A 8 -1.13 -5.57 4.91
N THR A 9 -1.43 -6.15 3.75
CA THR A 9 -0.48 -7.00 3.02
C THR A 9 0.24 -6.15 1.98
N VAL A 10 1.56 -6.08 2.06
CA VAL A 10 2.41 -5.53 1.00
C VAL A 10 2.56 -6.59 -0.08
N ARG A 11 2.35 -6.20 -1.34
CA ARG A 11 2.34 -7.12 -2.48
C ARG A 11 3.28 -6.68 -3.58
N ASP A 12 3.84 -7.65 -4.28
CA ASP A 12 4.72 -7.39 -5.40
C ASP A 12 3.94 -7.37 -6.72
N CYS A 13 3.41 -6.19 -7.07
CA CYS A 13 2.91 -5.91 -8.42
C CYS A 13 3.82 -4.94 -9.18
N TYR A 14 5.09 -4.83 -8.77
CA TYR A 14 6.01 -3.81 -9.27
C TYR A 14 7.30 -4.40 -9.86
N HIS A 15 7.65 -5.66 -9.54
CA HIS A 15 8.83 -6.35 -10.07
C HIS A 15 8.48 -7.71 -10.72
N PRO A 16 7.94 -7.75 -11.94
CA PRO A 16 7.79 -6.65 -12.88
C PRO A 16 6.54 -5.79 -12.62
N VAL A 17 6.51 -4.61 -13.22
CA VAL A 17 5.36 -3.71 -13.16
C VAL A 17 4.16 -4.39 -13.80
N GLN A 18 3.15 -4.69 -12.98
CA GLN A 18 1.91 -5.32 -13.38
C GLN A 18 0.70 -4.55 -12.82
N TRP A 19 -0.50 -4.93 -13.23
CA TRP A 19 -1.74 -4.35 -12.71
C TRP A 19 -1.85 -4.63 -11.20
N PRO A 20 -1.96 -3.59 -10.33
CA PRO A 20 -2.07 -3.80 -8.90
C PRO A 20 -3.33 -4.59 -8.54
N SER A 21 -3.17 -5.71 -7.84
CA SER A 21 -4.28 -6.57 -7.43
C SER A 21 -3.96 -7.35 -6.16
N THR A 22 -4.99 -7.92 -5.54
CA THR A 22 -4.82 -8.82 -4.39
C THR A 22 -4.28 -10.20 -4.78
N ASN A 23 -4.12 -10.49 -6.07
CA ASN A 23 -3.56 -11.74 -6.57
C ASN A 23 -2.03 -11.69 -6.70
N CYS A 24 -1.41 -10.51 -6.65
CA CYS A 24 0.05 -10.40 -6.64
C CYS A 24 0.66 -11.11 -5.42
N PRO A 25 1.90 -11.63 -5.57
CA PRO A 25 2.64 -12.28 -4.49
C PRO A 25 2.69 -11.41 -3.23
N LYS A 26 2.55 -12.05 -2.07
CA LYS A 26 2.68 -11.37 -0.78
C LYS A 26 4.16 -11.19 -0.45
N VAL A 27 4.56 -9.96 -0.14
CA VAL A 27 5.91 -9.63 0.32
C VAL A 27 5.98 -9.73 1.84
N THR A 28 5.08 -9.04 2.53
CA THR A 28 5.01 -9.03 3.99
C THR A 28 3.63 -8.58 4.47
N PHE A 29 3.36 -8.76 5.76
CA PHE A 29 2.20 -8.24 6.44
C PHE A 29 2.60 -7.17 7.46
N LEU A 30 1.93 -6.04 7.44
CA LEU A 30 2.12 -4.92 8.34
C LEU A 30 0.97 -4.87 9.33
N PRO A 31 1.22 -4.98 10.65
CA PRO A 31 0.17 -4.80 11.65
C PRO A 31 -0.35 -3.37 11.68
N LYS A 32 -1.53 -3.17 12.27
CA LYS A 32 -2.09 -1.84 12.54
C LYS A 32 -1.07 -0.94 13.26
N GLY A 33 -1.03 0.33 12.89
CA GLY A 33 -0.15 1.35 13.46
C GLY A 33 1.26 1.34 12.86
N THR A 34 1.60 0.40 11.99
CA THR A 34 2.90 0.40 11.29
C THR A 34 3.02 1.66 10.45
N ALA A 35 4.09 2.44 10.66
CA ALA A 35 4.40 3.60 9.85
C ALA A 35 4.95 3.16 8.50
N VAL A 36 4.46 3.78 7.43
CA VAL A 36 4.89 3.52 6.05
C VAL A 36 5.25 4.82 5.34
N HIS A 37 6.23 4.74 4.44
CA HIS A 37 6.56 5.82 3.52
C HIS A 37 5.94 5.52 2.16
N ILE A 38 4.96 6.32 1.75
CA ILE A 38 4.34 6.23 0.42
C ILE A 38 5.28 6.93 -0.56
N ILE A 39 5.73 6.21 -1.58
CA ILE A 39 6.64 6.70 -2.61
C ILE A 39 5.84 7.27 -3.78
N CYS A 40 4.86 6.52 -4.27
CA CYS A 40 3.97 6.91 -5.34
C CYS A 40 2.69 6.07 -5.30
N GLN A 41 1.70 6.43 -6.11
CA GLN A 41 0.39 5.76 -6.15
C GLN A 41 0.09 5.21 -7.54
N ARG A 42 -0.73 4.15 -7.61
CA ARG A 42 -1.19 3.51 -8.85
C ARG A 42 -2.67 3.20 -8.78
N VAL A 43 -3.32 3.15 -9.93
CA VAL A 43 -4.68 2.60 -10.07
C VAL A 43 -4.57 1.09 -10.31
N GLY A 44 -5.45 0.32 -9.69
CA GLY A 44 -5.53 -1.13 -9.79
C GLY A 44 -6.93 -1.67 -9.51
N ASP A 45 -7.00 -2.92 -9.06
CA ASP A 45 -8.27 -3.53 -8.68
C ASP A 45 -8.92 -2.81 -7.51
N LEU A 46 -10.26 -2.73 -7.54
CA LEU A 46 -11.07 -2.26 -6.43
C LEU A 46 -10.92 -3.19 -5.23
N VAL A 47 -10.44 -2.65 -4.12
CA VAL A 47 -10.33 -3.37 -2.85
C VAL A 47 -11.25 -2.75 -1.83
N TYR A 48 -11.95 -3.61 -1.07
CA TYR A 48 -12.73 -3.23 0.10
C TYR A 48 -11.87 -3.41 1.35
N GLY A 49 -11.86 -2.41 2.23
CA GLY A 49 -11.05 -2.40 3.42
C GLY A 49 -11.57 -1.46 4.48
N THR A 50 -10.68 -1.09 5.40
CA THR A 50 -11.00 -0.38 6.64
C THR A 50 -11.70 0.96 6.40
N TYR A 51 -11.28 1.67 5.36
CA TYR A 51 -11.75 3.01 5.04
C TYR A 51 -12.74 3.05 3.86
N GLY A 52 -13.39 1.92 3.56
CA GLY A 52 -14.34 1.80 2.45
C GLY A 52 -13.74 1.02 1.28
N SER A 53 -13.92 1.50 0.06
CA SER A 53 -13.41 0.86 -1.17
C SER A 53 -12.57 1.83 -1.98
N SER A 54 -11.47 1.37 -2.56
CA SER A 54 -10.58 2.19 -3.40
C SER A 54 -9.92 1.33 -4.48
N GLU A 55 -9.71 1.94 -5.64
CA GLU A 55 -8.87 1.41 -6.72
C GLU A 55 -7.43 1.93 -6.62
N VAL A 56 -7.13 2.76 -5.60
CA VAL A 56 -5.79 3.32 -5.37
C VAL A 56 -4.94 2.32 -4.58
N TRP A 57 -3.70 2.17 -5.05
CA TRP A 57 -2.67 1.36 -4.42
C TRP A 57 -1.42 2.22 -4.17
N ASP A 58 -0.96 2.22 -2.92
CA ASP A 58 0.23 2.92 -2.47
C ASP A 58 1.46 2.03 -2.64
N TYR A 59 2.43 2.47 -3.43
CA TYR A 59 3.76 1.87 -3.41
C TYR A 59 4.51 2.39 -2.19
N VAL A 60 4.78 1.51 -1.23
CA VAL A 60 5.37 1.87 0.05
C VAL A 60 6.74 1.27 0.24
N SER A 61 7.58 1.96 0.99
CA SER A 61 8.77 1.40 1.63
C SER A 61 8.59 1.43 3.15
N VAL A 62 8.95 0.34 3.82
CA VAL A 62 8.76 0.16 5.26
C VAL A 62 9.88 -0.66 5.87
N THR A 63 10.41 -0.21 7.00
CA THR A 63 11.38 -0.97 7.79
C THR A 63 10.71 -1.57 9.02
N VAL A 64 10.70 -2.89 9.13
CA VAL A 64 10.19 -3.63 10.29
C VAL A 64 11.32 -4.48 10.86
N SER A 65 11.61 -4.33 12.15
CA SER A 65 12.66 -5.09 12.84
C SER A 65 14.03 -5.06 12.15
N GLY A 66 14.39 -3.91 11.54
CA GLY A 66 15.66 -3.71 10.85
C GLY A 66 15.71 -4.24 9.41
N GLN A 67 14.63 -4.84 8.89
CA GLN A 67 14.50 -5.27 7.50
C GLN A 67 13.59 -4.32 6.73
N THR A 68 14.03 -3.88 5.55
CA THR A 68 13.23 -3.03 4.66
C THR A 68 12.48 -3.88 3.64
N TYR A 69 11.20 -3.60 3.50
CA TYR A 69 10.31 -4.18 2.50
C TYR A 69 9.73 -3.07 1.65
N GLU A 70 9.38 -3.42 0.42
CA GLU A 70 8.66 -2.53 -0.48
C GLU A 70 7.58 -3.28 -1.26
N GLY A 71 6.64 -2.54 -1.82
CA GLY A 71 5.57 -3.07 -2.65
C GLY A 71 4.30 -2.26 -2.53
N LEU A 72 3.23 -2.77 -3.14
CA LEU A 72 1.92 -2.12 -3.20
C LEU A 72 1.04 -2.55 -2.03
N VAL A 73 0.35 -1.58 -1.44
CA VAL A 73 -0.69 -1.76 -0.43
C VAL A 73 -1.93 -1.03 -0.90
N ALA A 74 -3.12 -1.64 -0.76
CA ALA A 74 -4.36 -0.96 -1.11
C ALA A 74 -4.60 0.24 -0.15
N ASP A 75 -4.89 1.40 -0.70
CA ASP A 75 -5.07 2.68 0.01
C ASP A 75 -6.14 2.60 1.12
N VAL A 76 -7.19 1.78 0.92
CA VAL A 76 -8.22 1.48 1.93
C VAL A 76 -7.70 0.94 3.27
N ASN A 77 -6.44 0.49 3.32
CA ASN A 77 -5.79 -0.02 4.53
C ASN A 77 -4.72 0.93 5.10
N VAL A 78 -4.47 2.06 4.45
CA VAL A 78 -3.50 3.07 4.85
C VAL A 78 -4.25 4.31 5.33
N TYR A 79 -4.01 4.69 6.58
CA TYR A 79 -4.45 5.98 7.10
C TYR A 79 -3.46 7.06 6.63
N THR A 80 -3.85 7.76 5.57
CA THR A 80 -3.09 8.86 4.97
C THR A 80 -3.46 10.22 5.56
N GLY A 81 -4.62 10.33 6.22
CA GLY A 81 -5.15 11.58 6.77
C GLY A 81 -5.74 12.53 5.71
N SER A 82 -5.88 12.07 4.47
CA SER A 82 -6.44 12.83 3.34
C SER A 82 -7.39 11.95 2.52
N ASN A 83 -8.40 12.54 1.87
CA ASN A 83 -9.36 11.84 1.00
C ASN A 83 -8.91 11.80 -0.48
N GLY A 84 -7.71 12.29 -0.81
CA GLY A 84 -7.16 12.33 -2.16
C GLY A 84 -5.75 11.74 -2.24
N LEU A 85 -5.16 11.78 -3.44
CA LEU A 85 -3.78 11.34 -3.63
C LEU A 85 -2.84 12.09 -2.67
N VAL A 86 -1.98 11.35 -1.98
CA VAL A 86 -1.00 11.88 -1.02
C VAL A 86 0.43 11.79 -1.53
N ALA A 87 0.61 11.21 -2.71
CA ALA A 87 1.87 11.17 -3.44
C ALA A 87 1.61 11.23 -4.95
N ASP A 88 2.67 11.44 -5.72
CA ASP A 88 2.61 11.44 -7.19
C ASP A 88 2.20 10.05 -7.74
N VAL A 89 1.67 10.02 -8.96
CA VAL A 89 1.38 8.75 -9.66
C VAL A 89 2.69 8.14 -10.15
N CYS A 90 2.90 6.83 -9.94
CA CYS A 90 4.12 6.16 -10.40
C CYS A 90 4.25 6.25 -11.93
N SER A 91 5.47 6.57 -12.42
CA SER A 91 5.82 6.69 -13.84
C SER A 91 6.13 5.35 -14.51
#